data_AF-A0A933BRX4-F1
#
_entry.id   AF-A0A933BRX4-F1
#
_cell.length_a   1.000
_cell.length_b   1.000
_cell.length_c   1.000
_cell.angle_alpha   90.00
_cell.angle_beta   90.00
_cell.angle_gamma   90.00
#
_symmetry.space_group_name_H-M   'P 1'
#
loop_
_entity.id
_entity.type
_entity.pdbx_description
1 polymer ?
#
loop_
_entity_poly.entity_id
_entity_poly.type
_entity_poly.pdbx_seq_one_letter_code
_entity_poly.pdbx_strand_id
1 'polypeptide(L)'
;RPGNKQAHFQLGNAYLRGKQYGPALEQYKKAAEIDPIYIFPYINMGVIYMETGRADEAIATYEKILERYPSMAGAHKNLGMIYYKNKNEPPLALKHFEEALRLEPTQPEAALLRAIIARLRSELKTGAGAG
;
A
#
# COMPACT_ATOMS: atom_id res chain seq x y z
N ARG A 1 8.44 -26.35 0.38
CA ARG A 1 9.76 -26.14 -0.30
C ARG A 1 9.80 -24.70 -0.84
N PRO A 2 10.86 -23.91 -0.60
CA PRO A 2 10.98 -22.51 -1.05
C PRO A 2 10.84 -22.29 -2.56
N GLY A 3 11.09 -23.30 -3.41
CA GLY A 3 10.85 -23.20 -4.85
C GLY A 3 9.37 -22.99 -5.23
N ASN A 4 8.44 -23.46 -4.39
CA ASN A 4 7.01 -23.39 -4.72
C ASN A 4 6.44 -21.98 -4.54
N LYS A 5 6.82 -21.24 -3.48
CA LYS A 5 6.39 -19.83 -3.31
C LYS A 5 6.87 -18.93 -4.45
N GLN A 6 8.12 -19.14 -4.89
CA GLN A 6 8.71 -18.34 -5.97
C GLN A 6 8.03 -18.65 -7.30
N ALA A 7 7.73 -19.92 -7.58
CA ALA A 7 6.98 -20.31 -8.77
C ALA A 7 5.59 -19.67 -8.81
N HIS A 8 4.82 -19.76 -7.72
CA HIS A 8 3.53 -19.08 -7.60
C HIS A 8 3.65 -17.56 -7.76
N PHE A 9 4.63 -16.92 -7.13
CA PHE A 9 4.85 -15.49 -7.28
C PHE A 9 5.17 -15.08 -8.72
N GLN A 10 6.05 -15.83 -9.42
CA GLN A 10 6.37 -15.54 -10.81
C GLN A 10 5.18 -15.77 -11.75
N LEU A 11 4.38 -16.81 -11.50
CA LEU A 11 3.15 -17.04 -12.25
C LEU A 11 2.13 -15.92 -12.00
N GLY A 12 1.99 -15.45 -10.76
CA GLY A 12 1.21 -14.27 -10.42
C GLY A 12 1.66 -13.02 -11.18
N ASN A 13 2.98 -12.79 -11.28
CA ASN A 13 3.54 -11.69 -12.07
C ASN A 13 3.23 -11.82 -13.57
N ALA A 14 3.24 -13.04 -14.11
CA ALA A 14 2.86 -13.28 -15.50
C ALA A 14 1.39 -12.93 -15.75
N TYR A 15 0.48 -13.35 -14.87
CA TYR A 15 -0.93 -12.98 -14.94
C TYR A 15 -1.14 -11.47 -14.78
N LEU A 16 -0.43 -10.82 -13.85
CA LEU A 16 -0.51 -9.38 -13.63
C LEU A 16 -0.08 -8.59 -14.87
N ARG A 17 0.99 -9.00 -15.56
CA ARG A 17 1.41 -8.38 -16.84
C ARG A 17 0.33 -8.47 -17.91
N GLY A 18 -0.47 -9.54 -17.90
CA GLY A 18 -1.65 -9.70 -18.75
C GLY A 18 -2.92 -9.05 -18.21
N LYS A 19 -2.86 -8.27 -17.12
CA LYS A 19 -4.00 -7.70 -16.38
C LYS A 19 -5.05 -8.73 -15.96
N GLN A 20 -4.65 -10.00 -15.83
CA GLN A 20 -5.50 -11.09 -15.34
C GLN A 20 -5.49 -11.06 -13.81
N TYR A 21 -6.21 -10.09 -13.23
CA TYR A 21 -6.16 -9.81 -11.79
C TYR A 21 -6.63 -10.96 -10.91
N GLY A 22 -7.70 -11.67 -11.29
CA GLY A 22 -8.20 -12.83 -10.53
C GLY A 22 -7.16 -13.95 -10.40
N PRO A 23 -6.64 -14.49 -11.52
CA PRO A 23 -5.56 -15.47 -11.51
C PRO A 23 -4.30 -14.97 -10.79
N ALA A 24 -3.91 -13.71 -10.97
CA ALA A 24 -2.76 -13.13 -10.29
C ALA A 24 -2.91 -13.19 -8.77
N LEU A 25 -4.07 -12.76 -8.25
CA LEU A 25 -4.39 -12.80 -6.82
C LEU A 25 -4.38 -14.22 -6.27
N GLU A 26 -4.90 -15.20 -7.01
CA GLU A 26 -4.87 -16.61 -6.59
C GLU A 26 -3.44 -17.11 -6.40
N GLN A 27 -2.55 -16.82 -7.36
CA GLN A 27 -1.15 -17.24 -7.29
C GLN A 27 -0.39 -16.51 -6.17
N TYR A 28 -0.66 -15.22 -5.97
CA TYR A 28 -0.05 -14.49 -4.85
C TYR A 28 -0.52 -15.01 -3.48
N LYS A 29 -1.80 -15.36 -3.33
CA LYS A 29 -2.31 -16.01 -2.11
C LYS A 29 -1.59 -17.34 -1.84
N LYS A 30 -1.45 -18.20 -2.85
CA LYS A 30 -0.69 -19.46 -2.73
C LYS A 30 0.76 -19.21 -2.31
N ALA A 31 1.43 -18.22 -2.90
CA ALA A 31 2.79 -17.85 -2.51
C ALA A 31 2.87 -17.39 -1.05
N ALA A 32 1.90 -16.58 -0.59
CA ALA A 32 1.78 -16.09 0.77
C ALA A 32 1.40 -17.17 1.80
N GLU A 33 0.62 -18.18 1.41
CA GLU A 33 0.29 -19.35 2.25
C GLU A 33 1.52 -20.25 2.47
N ILE A 34 2.33 -20.43 1.42
CA ILE A 34 3.56 -21.24 1.50
C ILE A 34 4.63 -20.55 2.36
N ASP A 35 4.70 -19.22 2.28
CA ASP A 35 5.62 -18.42 3.08
C ASP A 35 5.00 -17.08 3.47
N PRO A 36 4.40 -17.01 4.68
CA PRO A 36 3.78 -15.79 5.16
C PRO A 36 4.72 -14.61 5.36
N ILE A 37 6.04 -14.83 5.47
CA ILE A 37 7.03 -13.76 5.58
C ILE A 37 7.53 -13.26 4.22
N TYR A 38 7.17 -13.94 3.12
CA TYR A 38 7.51 -13.49 1.79
C TYR A 38 6.61 -12.33 1.39
N ILE A 39 7.15 -11.10 1.42
CA ILE A 39 6.34 -9.88 1.40
C ILE A 39 5.87 -9.44 0.01
N PHE A 40 6.58 -9.82 -1.04
CA PHE A 40 6.32 -9.37 -2.42
C PHE A 40 4.92 -9.74 -2.96
N PRO A 41 4.38 -10.95 -2.70
CA PRO A 41 2.99 -11.26 -3.05
C PRO A 41 1.98 -10.29 -2.42
N TYR A 42 2.16 -9.92 -1.14
CA TYR A 42 1.28 -8.96 -0.47
C TYR A 42 1.34 -7.58 -1.11
N ILE A 43 2.54 -7.09 -1.46
CA ILE A 43 2.70 -5.81 -2.16
C ILE A 43 1.91 -5.82 -3.49
N ASN A 44 2.07 -6.88 -4.30
CA ASN A 44 1.37 -6.97 -5.58
C ASN A 44 -0.14 -7.17 -5.43
N MET A 45 -0.60 -7.90 -4.40
CA MET A 45 -2.02 -8.00 -4.07
C MET A 45 -2.59 -6.61 -3.73
N GLY A 46 -1.90 -5.82 -2.91
CA GLY A 46 -2.30 -4.46 -2.56
C GLY A 46 -2.40 -3.54 -3.79
N VAL A 47 -1.47 -3.67 -4.74
CA VAL A 47 -1.53 -2.93 -6.02
C VAL A 47 -2.74 -3.36 -6.85
N ILE A 48 -2.98 -4.66 -6.99
CA ILE A 48 -4.16 -5.17 -7.73
C ILE A 48 -5.46 -4.68 -7.09
N TYR A 49 -5.56 -4.73 -5.76
CA TYR A 49 -6.74 -4.26 -5.05
C TYR A 49 -6.98 -2.77 -5.30
N MET A 50 -5.91 -1.97 -5.36
CA MET A 50 -6.02 -0.56 -5.76
C MET A 50 -6.51 -0.37 -7.19
N GLU A 51 -5.92 -1.08 -8.14
CA GLU A 51 -6.32 -0.99 -9.56
C GLU A 51 -7.76 -1.44 -9.82
N THR A 52 -8.28 -2.33 -8.96
CA THR A 52 -9.64 -2.87 -9.07
C THR A 52 -10.66 -2.18 -8.16
N GLY A 53 -10.30 -1.06 -7.51
CA GLY A 53 -11.20 -0.28 -6.65
C GLY A 53 -11.52 -0.93 -5.30
N ARG A 54 -10.80 -1.99 -4.94
CA ARG A 54 -10.95 -2.81 -3.73
C ARG A 54 -10.15 -2.24 -2.56
N ALA A 55 -10.52 -1.01 -2.17
CA ALA A 55 -9.74 -0.21 -1.21
C ALA A 55 -9.60 -0.89 0.16
N ASP A 56 -10.64 -1.54 0.69
CA ASP A 56 -10.59 -2.19 2.01
C ASP A 56 -9.62 -3.38 2.03
N GLU A 57 -9.62 -4.19 0.96
CA GLU A 57 -8.67 -5.30 0.85
C GLU A 57 -7.23 -4.80 0.66
N ALA A 58 -7.04 -3.67 -0.02
CA ALA A 58 -5.74 -3.02 -0.12
C ALA A 58 -5.24 -2.55 1.26
N ILE A 59 -6.11 -1.91 2.06
CA ILE A 59 -5.78 -1.45 3.42
C ILE A 59 -5.33 -2.64 4.27
N ALA A 60 -6.17 -3.67 4.38
CA ALA A 60 -5.88 -4.86 5.19
C ALA A 60 -4.57 -5.53 4.76
N THR A 61 -4.28 -5.53 3.45
CA THR A 61 -3.03 -6.08 2.91
C THR A 61 -1.80 -5.27 3.34
N TYR A 62 -1.85 -3.94 3.25
CA TYR A 62 -0.73 -3.09 3.65
C TYR A 62 -0.58 -3.01 5.18
N GLU A 63 -1.66 -3.07 5.95
CA GLU A 63 -1.60 -3.16 7.41
C GLU A 63 -0.91 -4.45 7.86
N LYS A 64 -1.25 -5.59 7.25
CA LYS A 64 -0.56 -6.86 7.50
C LYS A 64 0.94 -6.80 7.17
N ILE A 65 1.33 -6.05 6.13
CA ILE A 65 2.73 -5.79 5.83
C ILE A 65 3.38 -5.03 6.99
N LEU A 66 2.74 -3.97 7.48
CA LEU A 66 3.25 -3.09 8.54
C LEU A 66 3.28 -3.75 9.93
N GLU A 67 2.39 -4.70 10.21
CA GLU A 67 2.45 -5.53 11.43
C GLU A 67 3.82 -6.22 11.58
N ARG A 68 4.44 -6.60 10.45
CA ARG A 68 5.74 -7.27 10.44
C ARG A 68 6.90 -6.36 10.08
N TYR A 69 6.67 -5.40 9.19
CA TYR A 69 7.67 -4.49 8.66
C TYR A 69 7.21 -3.04 8.88
N PRO A 70 7.18 -2.56 10.15
CA PRO A 70 6.63 -1.24 10.47
C PRO A 70 7.40 -0.09 9.82
N SER A 71 8.67 -0.31 9.46
CA SER A 71 9.51 0.68 8.79
C SER A 71 9.39 0.69 7.27
N MET A 72 8.39 0.01 6.68
CA MET A 72 8.23 -0.04 5.22
C MET A 72 7.54 1.23 4.70
N ALA A 73 8.35 2.23 4.32
CA ALA A 73 7.87 3.52 3.80
C ALA A 73 6.89 3.37 2.63
N GLY A 74 7.13 2.40 1.72
CA GLY A 74 6.23 2.11 0.61
C GLY A 74 4.81 1.70 1.02
N ALA A 75 4.67 0.91 2.09
CA ALA A 75 3.35 0.50 2.60
C ALA A 75 2.61 1.68 3.25
N HIS A 76 3.33 2.52 4.02
CA HIS A 76 2.78 3.78 4.52
C HIS A 76 2.34 4.71 3.38
N LYS A 77 3.16 4.87 2.33
CA LYS A 77 2.79 5.68 1.15
C LYS A 77 1.49 5.18 0.51
N ASN A 78 1.35 3.88 0.30
CA ASN A 78 0.16 3.30 -0.32
C ASN A 78 -1.09 3.45 0.57
N LEU A 79 -0.98 3.26 1.89
CA LEU A 79 -2.08 3.53 2.82
C LEU A 79 -2.48 5.01 2.80
N GLY A 80 -1.52 5.93 2.82
CA GLY A 80 -1.78 7.36 2.70
C GLY A 80 -2.57 7.69 1.43
N MET A 81 -2.19 7.10 0.29
CA MET A 81 -2.89 7.27 -0.98
C MET A 81 -4.32 6.71 -0.94
N ILE A 82 -4.54 5.56 -0.33
CA ILE A 82 -5.87 4.96 -0.17
C ILE A 82 -6.77 5.87 0.66
N TYR A 83 -6.29 6.28 1.84
CA TYR A 83 -7.07 7.14 2.74
C TYR A 83 -7.37 8.50 2.09
N TYR A 84 -6.43 9.04 1.31
CA TYR A 84 -6.61 10.30 0.62
C TYR A 84 -7.62 10.21 -0.54
N LYS A 85 -7.49 9.21 -1.43
CA LYS A 85 -8.24 9.16 -2.69
C LYS A 85 -9.52 8.33 -2.62
N ASN A 86 -9.52 7.25 -1.85
CA ASN A 86 -10.59 6.25 -1.87
C ASN A 86 -11.51 6.34 -0.65
N LYS A 87 -10.95 6.68 0.52
CA LYS A 87 -11.74 6.78 1.76
C LYS A 87 -12.13 8.21 2.10
N ASN A 88 -11.46 9.21 1.54
CA ASN A 88 -11.62 10.61 1.90
C ASN A 88 -11.48 10.80 3.43
N GLU A 89 -10.39 10.25 3.98
CA GLU A 89 -10.02 10.29 5.40
C GLU A 89 -8.70 11.08 5.57
N PRO A 90 -8.72 12.42 5.48
CA PRO A 90 -7.52 13.25 5.51
C PRO A 90 -6.62 13.06 6.73
N PRO A 91 -7.12 12.85 7.97
CA PRO A 91 -6.27 12.61 9.13
C PRO A 91 -5.45 11.32 9.01
N LEU A 92 -6.06 10.23 8.54
CA LEU A 92 -5.37 8.95 8.34
C LEU A 92 -4.38 9.05 7.18
N ALA A 93 -4.75 9.72 6.10
CA ALA A 93 -3.85 9.98 4.99
C ALA A 93 -2.60 10.74 5.45
N LEU A 94 -2.78 11.83 6.20
CA LEU A 94 -1.69 12.65 6.73
C LEU A 94 -0.74 11.82 7.61
N LYS A 95 -1.27 11.06 8.56
CA LYS A 95 -0.49 10.18 9.44
C LYS A 95 0.42 9.25 8.64
N HIS A 96 -0.11 8.58 7.61
CA HIS A 96 0.65 7.63 6.82
C HIS A 96 1.67 8.30 5.90
N PHE A 97 1.36 9.45 5.31
CA PHE A 97 2.34 10.19 4.51
C PHE A 97 3.49 10.76 5.35
N GLU A 98 3.21 11.26 6.55
CA GLU A 98 4.23 11.72 7.48
C GLU A 98 5.18 10.59 7.88
N GLU A 99 4.63 9.41 8.16
CA GLU A 99 5.46 8.25 8.50
C GLU A 99 6.29 7.75 7.32
N ALA A 100 5.74 7.71 6.10
CA ALA A 100 6.50 7.38 4.90
C ALA A 100 7.68 8.35 4.70
N LEU A 101 7.44 9.66 4.82
CA LEU A 101 8.48 10.68 4.68
C LEU A 101 9.50 10.63 5.83
N ARG A 102 9.08 10.27 7.05
CA ARG A 102 9.98 10.11 8.20
C ARG A 102 10.94 8.93 7.99
N LEU A 103 10.44 7.83 7.43
CA LEU A 103 11.21 6.62 7.15
C LEU A 103 12.18 6.82 5.99
N GLU A 104 11.77 7.50 4.92
CA GLU A 104 12.59 7.76 3.74
C GLU A 104 12.55 9.26 3.31
N PRO A 105 13.24 10.16 4.02
CA PRO A 105 13.13 11.61 3.81
C PRO A 105 13.73 12.11 2.49
N THR A 106 14.55 11.30 1.83
CA THR A 106 15.28 11.62 0.60
C THR A 106 14.84 10.77 -0.60
N GLN A 107 13.72 10.03 -0.49
CA GLN A 107 13.18 9.26 -1.61
C GLN A 107 12.82 10.17 -2.81
N PRO A 108 12.83 9.65 -4.05
CA PRO A 108 12.52 10.44 -5.24
C PRO A 108 11.19 11.21 -5.15
N GLU A 109 10.18 10.64 -4.50
CA GLU A 109 8.86 11.27 -4.34
C GLU A 109 8.73 12.13 -3.07
N ALA A 110 9.81 12.35 -2.31
CA ALA A 110 9.75 13.08 -1.03
C ALA A 110 9.22 14.51 -1.20
N ALA A 111 9.52 15.19 -2.31
CA ALA A 111 8.98 16.51 -2.61
C ALA A 111 7.45 16.47 -2.79
N LEU A 112 6.93 15.45 -3.47
CA LEU A 112 5.49 15.25 -3.63
C LEU A 112 4.80 14.96 -2.29
N LEU A 113 5.39 14.09 -1.47
CA LEU A 113 4.87 13.80 -0.13
C LEU A 113 4.81 15.07 0.74
N ARG A 114 5.86 15.90 0.72
CA ARG A 114 5.88 17.19 1.44
C ARG A 114 4.75 18.11 0.99
N ALA A 115 4.50 18.21 -0.32
CA ALA A 115 3.43 19.03 -0.85
C ALA A 115 2.03 18.53 -0.40
N ILE A 116 1.81 17.21 -0.45
CA ILE A 116 0.55 16.60 0.02
C ILE A 116 0.36 16.82 1.52
N ILE A 117 1.39 16.59 2.34
CA ILE A 117 1.36 16.81 3.79
C ILE A 117 1.05 18.27 4.12
N ALA A 118 1.70 19.23 3.45
CA ALA A 118 1.46 20.66 3.67
C ALA A 118 0.02 21.05 3.35
N ARG A 119 -0.52 20.53 2.24
CA ARG A 119 -1.92 20.72 1.85
C ARG A 119 -2.89 20.16 2.89
N LEU A 120 -2.72 18.90 3.27
CA LEU A 120 -3.57 18.22 4.26
C LEU A 120 -3.56 18.95 5.61
N ARG A 121 -2.39 19.40 6.07
CA ARG A 121 -2.28 20.20 7.31
C ARG A 121 -3.03 21.53 7.22
N SER A 122 -3.02 22.16 6.05
CA SER A 122 -3.75 23.41 5.83
C SER A 122 -5.27 23.16 5.89
N GLU A 123 -5.75 22.16 5.14
CA GLU A 123 -7.17 21.78 5.07
C GLU A 123 -7.73 21.38 6.45
N LEU A 124 -6.97 20.61 7.23
CA LEU A 124 -7.38 20.20 8.58
C LEU A 124 -7.41 21.37 9.58
N LYS A 125 -6.54 22.37 9.40
CA LYS A 125 -6.56 23.59 10.24
C LYS A 125 -7.75 24.47 9.91
N THR A 126 -8.08 24.65 8.64
CA THR A 126 -9.21 25.50 8.23
C THR A 126 -10.56 24.85 8.51
N GLY A 127 -10.67 23.52 8.39
CA GLY A 127 -11.90 22.78 8.73
C GLY A 127 -12.23 22.77 10.23
N ALA A 128 -11.23 22.84 11.10
CA ALA A 128 -11.42 22.84 12.55
C ALA A 128 -11.91 24.20 13.12
N GLY A 129 -11.88 25.27 12.33
CA GLY A 129 -12.29 26.63 12.76
C GLY A 129 -13.69 27.04 12.31
N ALA A 130 -14.46 26.16 11.67
CA ALA A 130 -15.77 26.47 11.11
C ALA A 130 -16.96 25.85 11.89
N GLY A 131 -16.71 25.37 13.11
CA GLY A 131 -17.71 24.77 14.02
C GLY A 131 -18.06 25.67 15.19
#